data_AF-A0A5J4XY68-F1
#
_entry.id   AF-A0A5J4XY68-F1
#
_cell.length_a   1.000
_cell.length_b   1.000
_cell.length_c   1.000
_cell.angle_alpha   90.00
_cell.angle_beta   90.00
_cell.angle_gamma   90.00
#
_symmetry.space_group_name_H-M   'P 1'
#
loop_
_entity.id
_entity.type
_entity.pdbx_description
1 polymer ?
#
loop_
_entity_poly.entity_id
_entity_poly.type
_entity_poly.pdbx_seq_one_letter_code
_entity_poly.pdbx_strand_id
1 'polypeptide(L)'
;MAAFADDYMILPLSDGGQVLVAWVDNSTTAVLAWRAADNATEAMTSSSVQMAATSFLGNDFANAVVNNATLDPFQKALQGTSNSSQDLAMTIMQLSNGPFPRRVLCTGAGGGGAYATLCAVWAAVTFPLAQVRHITFGAPAVGDELFSWSLQQLVDLSYMWSTPGDTLPTLPVVLPLPNVLTYLQDNDTR
;
A
#
# COMPACT_ATOMS: atom_id res chain seq x y z
N MET A 1 -15.27 -20.01 -21.25
CA MET A 1 -13.94 -19.79 -20.65
C MET A 1 -13.40 -18.53 -21.29
N ALA A 2 -13.68 -17.37 -20.69
CA ALA A 2 -13.27 -16.08 -21.27
C ALA A 2 -11.76 -15.96 -21.15
N ALA A 3 -11.08 -15.71 -22.27
CA ALA A 3 -9.65 -15.45 -22.30
C ALA A 3 -9.40 -14.06 -21.68
N PHE A 4 -8.59 -14.01 -20.62
CA PHE A 4 -8.04 -12.76 -20.09
C PHE A 4 -7.00 -12.25 -21.10
N ALA A 5 -7.38 -11.31 -21.95
CA ALA A 5 -6.46 -10.63 -22.85
C ALA A 5 -5.93 -9.39 -22.11
N ASP A 6 -4.63 -9.35 -21.80
CA ASP A 6 -3.85 -8.18 -21.36
C ASP A 6 -4.52 -7.14 -20.42
N ASP A 7 -5.34 -7.57 -19.45
CA ASP A 7 -6.03 -6.69 -18.48
C ASP A 7 -5.13 -6.19 -17.33
N TYR A 8 -3.82 -6.35 -17.45
CA TYR A 8 -2.86 -5.99 -16.41
C TYR A 8 -1.51 -5.54 -16.95
N MET A 9 -0.81 -4.75 -16.14
CA MET A 9 0.56 -4.31 -16.35
C MET A 9 1.39 -4.56 -15.10
N ILE A 10 2.66 -4.87 -15.25
CA ILE A 10 3.60 -5.01 -14.13
C ILE A 10 4.59 -3.86 -14.21
N LEU A 11 4.71 -3.10 -13.12
CA LEU A 11 5.67 -2.00 -12.99
C LEU A 11 6.77 -2.42 -12.00
N PRO A 12 8.05 -2.35 -12.40
CA PRO A 12 9.16 -2.62 -11.51
C PRO A 12 9.32 -1.50 -10.48
N LEU A 13 9.70 -1.85 -9.27
CA LEU A 13 10.10 -0.92 -8.22
C LEU A 13 11.62 -0.77 -8.19
N SER A 14 12.11 0.35 -7.63
CA SER A 14 13.55 0.63 -7.61
C SER A 14 14.35 -0.27 -6.66
N ASP A 15 13.69 -0.94 -5.72
CA ASP A 15 14.28 -1.93 -4.81
C ASP A 15 14.36 -3.34 -5.42
N GLY A 16 13.87 -3.54 -6.65
CA GLY A 16 13.73 -4.85 -7.29
C GLY A 16 12.38 -5.53 -7.02
N GLY A 17 11.49 -4.89 -6.25
CA GLY A 17 10.10 -5.29 -6.11
C GLY A 17 9.30 -5.00 -7.39
N GLN A 18 7.99 -5.25 -7.34
CA GLN A 18 7.08 -5.00 -8.45
C GLN A 18 5.66 -4.73 -7.95
N VAL A 19 4.90 -3.97 -8.73
CA VAL A 19 3.44 -3.85 -8.58
C VAL A 19 2.76 -4.38 -9.83
N LEU A 20 1.78 -5.26 -9.63
CA LEU A 20 0.84 -5.64 -10.67
C LEU A 20 -0.37 -4.71 -10.57
N VAL A 21 -0.66 -4.03 -11.68
CA VAL A 21 -1.81 -3.15 -11.87
C VAL A 21 -2.75 -3.89 -12.80
N ALA A 22 -3.97 -4.16 -12.36
CA ALA A 22 -5.00 -4.77 -13.19
C ALA A 22 -6.28 -3.95 -13.17
N TRP A 23 -7.05 -4.04 -14.25
CA TRP A 23 -8.35 -3.40 -14.36
C TRP A 23 -9.44 -4.45 -14.54
N VAL A 24 -10.58 -4.26 -13.86
CA VAL A 24 -11.72 -5.17 -13.91
C VAL A 24 -12.98 -4.40 -14.33
N ASP A 25 -13.30 -4.47 -15.62
CA ASP A 25 -14.36 -3.69 -16.27
C ASP A 25 -15.73 -3.81 -15.59
N ASN A 26 -16.18 -5.05 -15.32
CA ASN A 26 -17.52 -5.30 -14.77
C ASN A 26 -17.77 -4.61 -13.42
N SER A 27 -16.69 -4.28 -12.70
CA SER A 27 -16.77 -3.66 -11.38
C SER A 27 -16.13 -2.28 -11.33
N THR A 28 -15.55 -1.80 -12.44
CA THR A 28 -14.75 -0.58 -12.53
C THR A 28 -13.72 -0.51 -11.38
N THR A 29 -13.01 -1.62 -11.18
CA THR A 29 -12.08 -1.81 -10.06
C THR A 29 -10.65 -1.83 -10.59
N ALA A 30 -9.80 -0.98 -10.01
CA ALA A 30 -8.35 -1.10 -10.14
C ALA A 30 -7.83 -2.02 -9.04
N VAL A 31 -7.01 -3.01 -9.40
CA VAL A 31 -6.34 -3.92 -8.47
C VAL A 31 -4.84 -3.64 -8.49
N LEU A 32 -4.27 -3.38 -7.32
CA LEU A 32 -2.88 -3.01 -7.10
C LEU A 32 -2.26 -4.04 -6.16
N ALA A 33 -1.58 -5.03 -6.74
CA ALA A 33 -0.96 -6.13 -6.00
C ALA A 33 0.55 -5.93 -5.93
N TRP A 34 1.07 -5.79 -4.72
CA TRP A 34 2.45 -5.40 -4.45
C TRP A 34 3.30 -6.58 -3.99
N ARG A 35 4.52 -6.65 -4.53
CA ARG A 35 5.56 -7.59 -4.09
C ARG A 35 6.85 -6.83 -3.83
N ALA A 36 7.36 -6.91 -2.61
CA ALA A 36 8.69 -6.40 -2.29
C ALA A 36 9.79 -7.32 -2.83
N ALA A 37 11.01 -6.79 -3.00
CA ALA A 37 12.18 -7.64 -3.19
C ALA A 37 12.49 -8.43 -1.90
N ASP A 38 13.16 -9.57 -2.06
CA ASP A 38 13.45 -10.49 -0.94
C ASP A 38 14.23 -9.78 0.19
N ASN A 39 15.17 -8.92 -0.16
CA ASN A 39 15.98 -8.13 0.77
C ASN A 39 15.32 -6.83 1.25
N ALA A 40 14.26 -6.36 0.58
CA ALA A 40 13.61 -5.09 0.94
C ALA A 40 12.86 -5.20 2.27
N THR A 41 12.30 -6.37 2.58
CA THR A 41 11.58 -6.60 3.85
C THR A 41 12.49 -6.43 5.07
N GLU A 42 13.77 -6.81 4.96
CA GLU A 42 14.76 -6.63 6.03
C GLU A 42 15.04 -5.14 6.29
N ALA A 43 15.18 -4.34 5.21
CA ALA A 43 15.37 -2.90 5.34
C ALA A 43 14.14 -2.22 6.01
N MET A 44 12.94 -2.67 5.65
CA MET A 44 11.68 -2.17 6.22
C MET A 44 11.50 -2.52 7.71
N THR A 45 12.10 -3.62 8.18
CA THR A 45 11.90 -4.12 9.55
C THR A 45 13.10 -3.86 10.46
N SER A 46 14.16 -3.22 9.94
CA SER A 46 15.38 -2.93 10.70
C SER A 46 15.11 -2.07 11.94
N SER A 47 15.92 -2.21 12.99
CA SER A 47 15.80 -1.38 14.20
C SER A 47 16.24 0.07 14.01
N SER A 48 16.93 0.36 12.90
CA SER A 48 17.45 1.68 12.53
C SER A 48 16.65 2.32 11.39
N VAL A 49 15.32 2.16 11.40
CA VAL A 49 14.45 2.75 10.38
C VAL A 49 14.60 4.26 10.33
N GLN A 50 14.84 4.78 9.13
CA GLN A 50 14.76 6.21 8.86
C GLN A 50 13.33 6.54 8.48
N MET A 51 12.74 7.53 9.14
CA MET A 51 11.39 8.01 8.86
C MET A 51 11.45 9.25 7.97
N ALA A 52 10.55 9.36 7.00
CA ALA A 52 10.47 10.45 6.06
C ALA A 52 9.01 10.91 5.85
N ALA A 53 8.83 12.20 5.60
CA ALA A 53 7.51 12.77 5.33
C ALA A 53 6.99 12.33 3.95
N THR A 54 5.69 12.06 3.85
CA THR A 54 5.03 11.69 2.59
C THR A 54 4.50 12.92 1.87
N SER A 55 4.92 13.15 0.62
CA SER A 55 4.45 14.27 -0.20
C SER A 55 3.06 14.08 -0.80
N PHE A 56 2.57 12.82 -0.89
CA PHE A 56 1.26 12.52 -1.45
C PHE A 56 0.11 12.67 -0.44
N LEU A 57 0.44 12.75 0.87
CA LEU A 57 -0.53 13.08 1.88
C LEU A 57 -0.77 14.60 1.85
N GLY A 58 -2.04 14.99 1.74
CA GLY A 58 -2.43 16.41 1.72
C GLY A 58 -2.11 17.13 3.03
N ASN A 59 -2.41 18.43 3.07
CA ASN A 59 -2.06 19.31 4.21
C ASN A 59 -2.58 18.80 5.57
N ASP A 60 -3.70 18.08 5.59
CA ASP A 60 -4.31 17.56 6.81
C ASP A 60 -3.44 16.50 7.52
N PHE A 61 -2.51 15.87 6.79
CA PHE A 61 -1.59 14.86 7.31
C PHE A 61 -0.12 15.18 6.97
N ALA A 62 0.22 16.46 6.75
CA ALA A 62 1.54 16.88 6.28
C ALA A 62 2.72 16.49 7.19
N ASN A 63 2.44 16.22 8.48
CA ASN A 63 3.45 15.79 9.45
C ASN A 63 3.56 14.26 9.58
N ALA A 64 2.75 13.49 8.84
CA ALA A 64 2.80 12.03 8.88
C ALA A 64 4.14 11.57 8.31
N VAL A 65 4.80 10.66 9.04
CA VAL A 65 6.07 10.10 8.62
C VAL A 65 5.97 8.60 8.44
N VAL A 66 6.66 8.11 7.43
CA VAL A 66 6.68 6.69 7.07
C VAL A 66 8.11 6.20 6.90
N ASN A 67 8.28 4.88 6.98
CA ASN A 67 9.55 4.23 6.76
C ASN A 67 10.09 4.55 5.36
N ASN A 68 11.27 5.17 5.32
CA ASN A 68 11.90 5.59 4.08
C ASN A 68 12.26 4.41 3.16
N ALA A 69 12.55 3.24 3.72
CA ALA A 69 12.81 2.02 2.94
C ALA A 69 11.57 1.54 2.16
N THR A 70 10.37 1.86 2.66
CA THR A 70 9.10 1.63 1.95
C THR A 70 8.72 2.83 1.08
N LEU A 71 9.02 4.05 1.52
CA LEU A 71 8.59 5.26 0.83
C LEU A 71 9.33 5.51 -0.49
N ASP A 72 10.66 5.39 -0.51
CA ASP A 72 11.46 5.76 -1.68
C ASP A 72 11.11 4.89 -2.92
N PRO A 73 11.02 3.55 -2.82
CA PRO A 73 10.59 2.73 -3.95
C PRO A 73 9.15 3.00 -4.38
N PHE A 74 8.26 3.29 -3.41
CA PHE A 74 6.88 3.63 -3.68
C PHE A 74 6.74 4.97 -4.43
N GLN A 75 7.43 6.02 -3.99
CA GLN A 75 7.40 7.34 -4.63
C GLN A 75 7.92 7.30 -6.07
N LYS A 76 8.96 6.50 -6.33
CA LYS A 76 9.47 6.29 -7.68
C LYS A 76 8.45 5.59 -8.59
N ALA A 77 7.67 4.66 -8.04
CA ALA A 77 6.56 4.04 -8.79
C ALA A 77 5.44 5.03 -9.11
N LEU A 78 5.20 6.02 -8.24
CA LEU A 78 4.24 7.11 -8.52
C LEU A 78 4.72 8.07 -9.61
N GLN A 79 6.02 8.36 -9.66
CA GLN A 79 6.57 9.33 -10.62
C GLN A 79 6.83 8.70 -12.00
N GLY A 80 6.94 7.38 -12.08
CA GLY A 80 7.37 6.67 -13.28
C GLY A 80 8.84 6.95 -13.63
N THR A 81 9.34 6.29 -14.68
CA THR A 81 10.60 6.73 -15.31
C THR A 81 10.32 7.90 -16.25
N SER A 82 11.35 8.59 -16.74
CA SER A 82 11.29 9.81 -17.57
C SER A 82 10.37 9.74 -18.81
N ASN A 83 9.82 8.57 -19.13
CA ASN A 83 8.73 8.36 -20.08
C ASN A 83 7.45 7.98 -19.30
N SER A 84 6.51 8.91 -19.22
CA SER A 84 5.25 8.95 -18.45
C SER A 84 4.26 7.76 -18.55
N SER A 85 4.61 6.67 -19.22
CA SER A 85 3.80 5.44 -19.32
C SER A 85 4.00 4.44 -18.17
N GLN A 86 4.87 4.75 -17.21
CA GLN A 86 5.15 3.90 -16.04
C GLN A 86 4.71 4.51 -14.71
N ASP A 87 4.03 5.66 -14.75
CA ASP A 87 3.34 6.22 -13.58
C ASP A 87 2.14 5.32 -13.26
N LEU A 88 1.97 5.00 -11.98
CA LEU A 88 0.90 4.17 -11.45
C LEU A 88 -0.50 4.69 -11.84
N ALA A 89 -0.75 6.00 -11.71
CA ALA A 89 -2.04 6.60 -12.06
C ALA A 89 -2.29 6.51 -13.57
N MET A 90 -1.28 6.83 -14.38
CA MET A 90 -1.36 6.74 -15.84
C MET A 90 -1.60 5.31 -16.30
N THR A 91 -0.98 4.33 -15.64
CA THR A 91 -1.17 2.90 -15.91
C THR A 91 -2.62 2.48 -15.67
N ILE A 92 -3.23 2.94 -14.57
CA ILE A 92 -4.67 2.70 -14.29
C ILE A 92 -5.53 3.36 -15.38
N MET A 93 -5.21 4.58 -15.80
CA MET A 93 -5.95 5.29 -16.85
C MET A 93 -5.82 4.60 -18.23
N GLN A 94 -4.66 4.05 -18.53
CA GLN A 94 -4.42 3.29 -19.76
C GLN A 94 -5.20 1.98 -19.77
N LEU A 95 -5.15 1.21 -18.67
CA LEU A 95 -5.87 -0.06 -18.56
C LEU A 95 -7.39 0.11 -18.53
N SER A 96 -7.87 1.20 -17.93
CA SER A 96 -9.31 1.50 -17.90
C SER A 96 -9.85 2.03 -19.23
N ASN A 97 -8.98 2.51 -20.12
CA ASN A 97 -9.35 3.27 -21.32
C ASN A 97 -10.09 4.59 -20.99
N GLY A 98 -9.67 5.27 -19.91
CA GLY A 98 -10.11 6.62 -19.55
C GLY A 98 -11.04 6.83 -18.33
N PRO A 99 -11.93 5.91 -17.92
CA PRO A 99 -12.75 6.10 -16.72
C PRO A 99 -11.95 5.91 -15.44
N PHE A 100 -12.17 6.79 -14.46
CA PHE A 100 -11.64 6.62 -13.12
C PHE A 100 -12.22 5.37 -12.42
N PRO A 101 -11.43 4.69 -11.56
CA PRO A 101 -11.94 3.58 -10.77
C PRO A 101 -13.07 4.03 -9.86
N ARG A 102 -14.10 3.18 -9.72
CA ARG A 102 -15.07 3.29 -8.62
C ARG A 102 -14.62 2.53 -7.39
N ARG A 103 -13.68 1.60 -7.54
CA ARG A 103 -13.05 0.86 -6.45
C ARG A 103 -11.56 0.69 -6.70
N VAL A 104 -10.78 0.74 -5.64
CA VAL A 104 -9.35 0.44 -5.68
C VAL A 104 -9.04 -0.61 -4.63
N LEU A 105 -8.47 -1.74 -5.03
CA LEU A 105 -8.03 -2.80 -4.13
C LEU A 105 -6.50 -2.79 -4.06
N CYS A 106 -5.97 -2.45 -2.90
CA CYS A 106 -4.55 -2.49 -2.60
C CYS A 106 -4.24 -3.74 -1.78
N THR A 107 -3.37 -4.61 -2.28
CA THR A 107 -3.02 -5.86 -1.61
C THR A 107 -1.56 -6.24 -1.74
N GLY A 108 -1.07 -7.02 -0.77
CA GLY A 108 0.30 -7.51 -0.75
C GLY A 108 0.60 -8.33 0.50
N ALA A 109 1.69 -9.09 0.46
CA ALA A 109 2.17 -9.89 1.59
C ALA A 109 3.58 -9.46 2.02
N GLY A 110 3.91 -9.58 3.30
CA GLY A 110 5.22 -9.19 3.85
C GLY A 110 5.54 -7.72 3.53
N GLY A 111 6.74 -7.45 3.01
CA GLY A 111 7.09 -6.11 2.51
C GLY A 111 6.19 -5.60 1.39
N GLY A 112 5.55 -6.48 0.60
CA GLY A 112 4.52 -6.08 -0.36
C GLY A 112 3.27 -5.50 0.33
N GLY A 113 2.93 -6.01 1.51
CA GLY A 113 1.85 -5.46 2.33
C GLY A 113 2.18 -4.06 2.86
N ALA A 114 3.46 -3.77 3.12
CA ALA A 114 3.90 -2.42 3.49
C ALA A 114 3.62 -1.42 2.35
N TYR A 115 3.98 -1.78 1.11
CA TYR A 115 3.64 -0.98 -0.06
C TYR A 115 2.14 -0.83 -0.28
N ALA A 116 1.39 -1.92 -0.11
CA ALA A 116 -0.08 -1.88 -0.22
C ALA A 116 -0.72 -0.92 0.80
N THR A 117 -0.12 -0.78 1.99
CA THR A 117 -0.57 0.17 3.02
C THR A 117 -0.36 1.62 2.57
N LEU A 118 0.81 1.97 2.05
CA LEU A 118 1.05 3.30 1.44
C LEU A 118 0.10 3.55 0.26
N CYS A 119 -0.07 2.54 -0.58
CA CYS A 119 -0.89 2.60 -1.79
C CYS A 119 -2.36 2.87 -1.47
N ALA A 120 -2.91 2.29 -0.40
CA ALA A 120 -4.30 2.54 -0.01
C ALA A 120 -4.53 4.02 0.34
N VAL A 121 -3.64 4.62 1.13
CA VAL A 121 -3.72 6.04 1.48
C VAL A 121 -3.57 6.92 0.24
N TRP A 122 -2.57 6.65 -0.59
CA TRP A 122 -2.38 7.36 -1.86
C TRP A 122 -3.61 7.26 -2.78
N ALA A 123 -4.20 6.08 -2.90
CA ALA A 123 -5.36 5.85 -3.76
C ALA A 123 -6.59 6.61 -3.27
N ALA A 124 -6.79 6.73 -1.96
CA ALA A 124 -7.90 7.48 -1.38
C ALA A 124 -7.77 8.99 -1.64
N VAL A 125 -6.55 9.53 -1.60
CA VAL A 125 -6.29 10.93 -1.95
C VAL A 125 -6.43 11.16 -3.47
N THR A 126 -5.92 10.23 -4.28
CA THR A 126 -5.88 10.36 -5.75
C THR A 126 -7.26 10.16 -6.39
N PHE A 127 -8.05 9.24 -5.85
CA PHE A 127 -9.38 8.88 -6.34
C PHE A 127 -10.42 9.06 -5.23
N PRO A 128 -10.76 10.30 -4.84
CA PRO A 128 -11.62 10.58 -3.67
C PRO A 128 -13.07 10.07 -3.82
N LEU A 129 -13.48 9.68 -5.02
CA LEU A 129 -14.80 9.09 -5.29
C LEU A 129 -14.76 7.55 -5.38
N ALA A 130 -13.58 6.94 -5.28
CA ALA A 130 -13.42 5.50 -5.33
C ALA A 130 -13.50 4.91 -3.93
N GLN A 131 -14.15 3.75 -3.80
CA GLN A 131 -14.08 2.96 -2.57
C GLN A 131 -12.72 2.26 -2.50
N VAL A 132 -11.89 2.59 -1.53
CA VAL A 132 -10.57 2.01 -1.34
C VAL A 132 -10.62 0.85 -0.36
N ARG A 133 -10.06 -0.28 -0.77
CA ARG A 133 -9.95 -1.49 0.03
C ARG A 133 -8.48 -1.85 0.19
N HIS A 134 -8.06 -2.01 1.43
CA HIS A 134 -6.73 -2.40 1.82
C HIS A 134 -6.78 -3.80 2.42
N ILE A 135 -6.09 -4.77 1.81
CA ILE A 135 -6.05 -6.16 2.28
C ILE A 135 -4.62 -6.67 2.26
N THR A 136 -4.03 -6.93 3.42
CA THR A 136 -2.63 -7.36 3.52
C THR A 136 -2.43 -8.60 4.39
N PHE A 137 -1.30 -9.27 4.17
CA PHE A 137 -0.94 -10.53 4.83
C PHE A 137 0.47 -10.43 5.42
N GLY A 138 0.62 -10.47 6.74
CA GLY A 138 1.92 -10.42 7.42
C GLY A 138 2.71 -9.14 7.12
N ALA A 139 2.02 -8.01 6.94
CA ALA A 139 2.67 -6.74 6.59
C ALA A 139 3.35 -6.09 7.81
N PRO A 140 4.58 -5.56 7.67
CA PRO A 140 5.20 -4.79 8.74
C PRO A 140 4.53 -3.42 8.92
N ALA A 141 4.77 -2.80 10.08
CA ALA A 141 4.38 -1.43 10.35
C ALA A 141 5.10 -0.46 9.41
N VAL A 142 4.39 0.57 8.95
CA VAL A 142 4.87 1.42 7.84
C VAL A 142 5.09 2.87 8.27
N GLY A 143 4.32 3.37 9.23
CA GLY A 143 4.32 4.78 9.59
C GLY A 143 4.10 5.03 11.08
N ASP A 144 4.13 6.30 11.44
CA ASP A 144 3.79 6.79 12.76
C ASP A 144 2.28 6.77 13.02
N GLU A 145 1.89 7.19 14.23
CA GLU A 145 0.49 7.28 14.64
C GLU A 145 -0.34 8.16 13.70
N LEU A 146 0.23 9.27 13.22
CA LEU A 146 -0.46 10.19 12.32
C LEU A 146 -0.72 9.55 10.94
N PHE A 147 0.26 8.82 10.40
CA PHE A 147 0.07 8.03 9.18
C PHE A 147 -1.03 6.97 9.37
N SER A 148 -0.99 6.22 10.47
CA SER A 148 -2.02 5.23 10.75
C SER A 148 -3.41 5.82 10.95
N TRP A 149 -3.50 7.03 11.52
CA TRP A 149 -4.76 7.76 11.58
C TRP A 149 -5.26 8.14 10.18
N SER A 150 -4.36 8.58 9.29
CA SER A 150 -4.73 8.86 7.89
C SER A 150 -5.30 7.63 7.18
N LEU A 151 -4.72 6.45 7.40
CA LEU A 151 -5.23 5.19 6.87
C LEU A 151 -6.65 4.91 7.37
N GLN A 152 -6.93 5.12 8.65
CA GLN A 152 -8.26 4.92 9.25
C GLN A 152 -9.30 5.91 8.74
N GLN A 153 -8.91 7.15 8.45
CA GLN A 153 -9.84 8.19 7.99
C GLN A 153 -10.14 8.09 6.50
N LEU A 154 -9.15 7.69 5.69
CA LEU A 154 -9.23 7.78 4.23
C LEU A 154 -9.63 6.46 3.57
N VAL A 155 -9.34 5.30 4.18
CA VAL A 155 -9.59 4.00 3.57
C VAL A 155 -10.90 3.42 4.08
N ASP A 156 -11.83 3.10 3.16
CA ASP A 156 -13.16 2.59 3.52
C ASP A 156 -13.12 1.24 4.25
N LEU A 157 -12.19 0.37 3.86
CA LEU A 157 -12.11 -0.99 4.37
C LEU A 157 -10.65 -1.45 4.43
N SER A 158 -10.21 -1.84 5.63
CA SER A 158 -8.84 -2.29 5.89
C SER A 158 -8.85 -3.63 6.62
N TYR A 159 -8.29 -4.65 6.00
CA TYR A 159 -8.04 -5.97 6.58
C TYR A 159 -6.54 -6.25 6.58
N MET A 160 -5.98 -6.46 7.77
CA MET A 160 -4.59 -6.85 7.92
C MET A 160 -4.58 -8.22 8.60
N TRP A 161 -4.20 -9.26 7.87
CA TRP A 161 -4.16 -10.62 8.39
C TRP A 161 -2.75 -10.97 8.82
N SER A 162 -2.61 -11.37 10.08
CA SER A 162 -1.36 -11.88 10.65
C SER A 162 -1.55 -13.34 11.06
N THR A 163 -0.55 -14.17 10.76
CA THR A 163 -0.53 -15.56 11.23
C THR A 163 0.02 -15.62 12.66
N PRO A 164 -0.52 -16.46 13.56
CA PRO A 164 0.07 -16.66 14.87
C PRO A 164 1.56 -17.04 14.77
N GLY A 165 2.42 -16.35 15.52
CA GLY A 165 3.87 -16.54 15.50
C GLY A 165 4.62 -15.73 14.44
N ASP A 166 3.92 -15.03 13.54
CA ASP A 166 4.53 -14.06 12.65
C ASP A 166 4.88 -12.77 13.42
N THR A 167 6.15 -12.39 13.37
CA THR A 167 6.66 -11.19 14.07
C THR A 167 6.70 -9.96 13.15
N LEU A 168 6.57 -10.13 11.84
CA LEU A 168 6.63 -9.02 10.88
C LEU A 168 5.65 -7.89 11.21
N PRO A 169 4.38 -8.15 11.58
CA PRO A 169 3.42 -7.08 11.90
C PRO A 169 3.77 -6.24 13.12
N THR A 170 4.71 -6.70 13.95
CA THR A 170 5.21 -5.96 15.13
C THR A 170 6.48 -5.16 14.83
N LEU A 171 7.01 -5.29 13.61
CA LEU A 171 8.24 -4.64 13.17
C LEU A 171 7.95 -3.55 12.13
N PRO A 172 8.72 -2.46 12.10
CA PRO A 172 9.67 -2.06 13.15
C PRO A 172 8.93 -1.70 14.44
N VAL A 173 9.60 -1.79 15.59
CA VAL A 173 9.01 -1.39 16.88
C VAL A 173 8.92 0.13 16.92
N VAL A 174 7.85 0.69 16.38
CA VAL A 174 7.55 2.13 16.42
C VAL A 174 6.63 2.37 17.62
N LEU A 175 7.11 3.12 18.62
CA LEU A 175 6.30 3.56 19.77
C LEU A 175 5.59 4.89 19.42
N PRO A 176 4.29 5.07 19.76
CA PRO A 176 3.33 4.10 20.29
C PRO A 176 2.62 3.34 19.17
N LEU A 177 2.31 2.06 19.43
CA LEU A 177 1.74 1.10 18.48
C LEU A 177 0.41 1.60 17.87
N PRO A 178 0.30 1.76 16.54
CA PRO A 178 -0.90 2.35 15.95
C PRO A 178 -1.87 1.32 15.34
N ASN A 179 -1.75 0.03 15.67
CA ASN A 179 -2.55 -1.00 15.02
C ASN A 179 -3.94 -1.14 15.65
N VAL A 180 -4.97 -0.93 14.82
CA VAL A 180 -6.40 -1.18 15.10
C VAL A 180 -6.67 -2.62 15.58
N LEU A 181 -5.80 -3.58 15.24
CA LEU A 181 -5.98 -4.99 15.61
C LEU A 181 -5.51 -5.34 17.02
N THR A 182 -4.75 -4.49 17.70
CA THR A 182 -4.41 -4.75 19.11
C THR A 182 -5.67 -4.76 19.98
N TYR A 183 -6.74 -4.06 19.56
CA TYR A 183 -8.04 -4.11 20.22
C TYR A 183 -8.83 -5.41 20.03
N LEU A 184 -8.54 -6.22 19.00
CA LEU A 184 -9.25 -7.48 18.77
C LEU A 184 -8.52 -8.70 19.33
N GLN A 185 -7.19 -8.64 19.48
CA GLN A 185 -6.42 -9.74 20.09
C GLN A 185 -6.52 -9.78 21.62
N ASP A 186 -6.88 -8.66 22.28
CA ASP A 186 -6.98 -8.59 23.74
C ASP A 186 -8.24 -9.25 24.34
N ASN A 187 -9.11 -9.87 23.51
CA ASN A 187 -10.32 -10.53 23.99
C ASN A 187 -10.21 -12.05 24.19
N ASP A 188 -9.06 -12.67 23.93
CA ASP A 188 -8.89 -14.13 24.05
C ASP A 188 -8.23 -14.58 25.38
N THR A 189 -8.23 -13.73 26.41
CA THR A 189 -7.89 -14.15 27.79
C THR A 189 -9.04 -13.90 28.76
N ARG A 190 -10.10 -14.69 28.62
CA ARG A 190 -11.05 -14.98 29.70
C ARG A 190 -11.44 -16.45 29.71
#